data_AF-A0A4U7E141-F1
#
_entry.id   AF-A0A4U7E141-F1
#
_cell.length_a   1.000
_cell.length_b   1.000
_cell.length_c   1.000
_cell.angle_alpha   90.00
_cell.angle_beta   90.00
_cell.angle_gamma   90.00
#
_symmetry.space_group_name_H-M   'P 1'
#
loop_
_entity.id
_entity.type
_entity.pdbx_description
1 polymer ?
#
loop_
_entity_poly.entity_id
_entity_poly.type
_entity_poly.pdbx_seq_one_letter_code
_entity_poly.pdbx_strand_id
1 'polypeptide(L)'
;MKGCEKGRLFGSAMILVQGVVTALFPRASVRLSKKMIGKNFDNASELEAKPAYLRQLRAIGVGMIAAGGTGLLLEDSEELETELSELGGAEGSEADE
;
A
#
# COMPACT_ATOMS: atom_id res chain seq x y z
N MET A 1 -15.98 8.85 13.51
CA MET A 1 -15.40 7.63 12.92
C MET A 1 -14.81 7.82 11.51
N LYS A 2 -15.30 8.77 10.69
CA LYS A 2 -14.78 9.12 9.33
C LYS A 2 -13.26 9.37 9.17
N GLY A 3 -12.55 9.73 10.25
CA GLY A 3 -11.09 9.96 10.18
C GLY A 3 -10.25 8.68 10.12
N CYS A 4 -10.77 7.58 10.68
CA CYS A 4 -10.05 6.30 10.73
C CYS A 4 -10.02 5.62 9.36
N GLU A 5 -11.16 5.67 8.66
CA GLU A 5 -11.36 5.12 7.31
C GLU A 5 -10.47 5.82 6.27
N LYS A 6 -10.46 7.17 6.27
CA LYS A 6 -9.52 7.96 5.44
C LYS A 6 -8.05 7.66 5.75
N GLY A 7 -7.71 7.39 7.01
CA GLY A 7 -6.37 7.00 7.40
C GLY A 7 -5.96 5.64 6.86
N ARG A 8 -6.87 4.66 6.91
CA ARG A 8 -6.67 3.31 6.36
C ARG A 8 -6.52 3.34 4.84
N LEU A 9 -7.44 4.01 4.13
CA LEU A 9 -7.39 4.15 2.68
C LEU A 9 -6.09 4.83 2.21
N PHE A 10 -5.72 5.93 2.86
CA PHE A 10 -4.48 6.65 2.56
C PHE A 10 -3.24 5.78 2.83
N GLY A 11 -3.23 5.04 3.94
CA GLY A 11 -2.16 4.10 4.29
C GLY A 11 -2.02 2.98 3.25
N SER A 12 -3.12 2.34 2.87
CA SER A 12 -3.18 1.30 1.84
C SER A 12 -2.67 1.80 0.49
N ALA A 13 -3.11 3.01 0.08
CA ALA A 13 -2.65 3.65 -1.15
C ALA A 13 -1.14 3.97 -1.12
N MET A 14 -0.64 4.52 -0.01
CA MET A 14 0.79 4.81 0.18
C MET A 14 1.65 3.54 0.10
N ILE A 15 1.23 2.46 0.76
CA ILE A 15 1.93 1.17 0.72
C ILE A 15 1.95 0.59 -0.69
N LEU A 16 0.82 0.66 -1.42
CA LEU A 16 0.74 0.19 -2.80
C LEU A 16 1.73 0.94 -3.70
N VAL A 17 1.71 2.28 -3.66
CA VAL A 17 2.60 3.12 -4.47
C VAL A 17 4.06 2.82 -4.15
N GLN A 18 4.41 2.73 -2.86
CA GLN A 18 5.76 2.41 -2.44
C GLN A 18 6.19 0.99 -2.86
N GLY A 19 5.25 0.03 -2.86
CA GLY A 19 5.40 -1.31 -3.41
C GLY A 19 5.77 -1.32 -4.89
N VAL A 20 5.02 -0.58 -5.71
CA VAL A 20 5.26 -0.45 -7.16
C VAL A 20 6.64 0.12 -7.45
N VAL A 21 6.99 1.23 -6.79
CA VAL A 21 8.30 1.87 -6.98
C VAL A 21 9.44 0.91 -6.59
N THR A 22 9.28 0.17 -5.47
CA THR A 22 10.29 -0.77 -4.99
C THR A 22 10.43 -2.01 -5.89
N ALA A 23 9.32 -2.51 -6.45
CA ALA A 23 9.30 -3.65 -7.36
C ALA A 23 9.93 -3.33 -8.73
N LEU A 24 9.60 -2.17 -9.30
CA LEU A 24 10.06 -1.78 -10.63
C LEU A 24 11.48 -1.21 -10.61
N PHE A 25 11.83 -0.43 -9.58
CA PHE A 25 13.09 0.29 -9.49
C PHE A 25 13.94 -0.08 -8.25
N PRO A 26 14.29 -1.36 -8.02
CA PRO A 26 15.07 -1.78 -6.86
C PRO A 26 16.46 -1.12 -6.80
N ARG A 27 17.03 -0.77 -7.96
CA ARG A 27 18.31 -0.04 -8.06
C ARG A 27 18.19 1.41 -7.60
N ALA A 28 17.03 2.05 -7.77
CA ALA A 28 16.78 3.40 -7.26
C ALA A 28 16.67 3.39 -5.73
N SER A 29 15.97 2.40 -5.15
CA SER A 29 15.94 2.19 -3.70
C SER A 29 17.33 1.97 -3.12
N VAL A 30 18.16 1.14 -3.76
CA VAL A 30 19.56 0.94 -3.32
C VAL A 30 20.33 2.26 -3.31
N ARG A 31 20.21 3.09 -4.36
CA ARG A 31 20.90 4.39 -4.42
C ARG A 31 20.42 5.35 -3.32
N LEU A 32 19.11 5.37 -3.06
CA LEU A 32 18.54 6.19 -1.99
C LEU A 32 19.04 5.72 -0.62
N SER A 33 19.01 4.40 -0.36
CA SER A 33 19.51 3.80 0.88
C SER A 33 21.00 4.05 1.06
N LYS A 34 21.82 3.89 0.01
CA LYS A 34 23.24 4.28 0.05
C LYS A 34 23.44 5.74 0.39
N LYS A 35 22.63 6.65 -0.20
CA LYS A 35 22.74 8.08 0.06
C LYS A 35 22.36 8.42 1.50
N MET A 36 21.38 7.73 2.08
CA MET A 36 21.03 7.91 3.50
C MET A 36 22.11 7.36 4.45
N ILE A 37 22.64 6.18 4.16
CA ILE A 37 23.71 5.55 4.95
C ILE A 37 25.01 6.35 4.82
N GLY A 38 25.33 6.84 3.62
CA GLY A 38 26.53 7.64 3.32
C GLY A 38 26.57 9.01 3.94
N LYS A 39 25.45 9.52 4.46
CA LYS A 39 25.45 10.73 5.31
C LYS A 39 26.09 10.48 6.68
N ASN A 40 26.19 9.22 7.11
CA ASN A 40 26.69 8.85 8.43
C ASN A 40 27.92 7.91 8.38
N PHE A 41 28.27 7.38 7.20
CA PHE A 41 29.37 6.45 7.00
C PHE A 41 30.19 6.81 5.76
N ASP A 42 31.50 7.00 5.92
CA ASP A 42 32.39 7.43 4.84
C ASP A 42 32.52 6.42 3.67
N ASN A 43 32.23 5.13 3.91
CA ASN A 43 32.40 4.06 2.91
C ASN A 43 31.09 3.61 2.21
N ALA A 44 29.96 4.29 2.45
CA ALA A 44 28.67 3.81 1.95
C ALA A 44 28.53 3.87 0.41
N SER A 45 29.34 4.71 -0.25
CA SER A 45 29.43 4.79 -1.71
C SER A 45 29.86 3.48 -2.34
N GLU A 46 30.74 2.72 -1.66
CA GLU A 46 31.36 1.48 -2.16
C GLU A 46 30.45 0.25 -2.06
N LEU A 47 29.27 0.36 -1.42
CA LEU A 47 28.40 -0.78 -1.12
C LEU A 47 27.76 -1.43 -2.36
N GLU A 48 28.37 -2.40 -3.02
CA GLU A 48 27.71 -3.03 -4.17
C GLU A 48 26.48 -3.86 -3.76
N ALA A 49 25.33 -3.53 -4.34
CA ALA A 49 24.11 -4.31 -4.12
C ALA A 49 24.20 -5.64 -4.87
N LYS A 50 24.36 -6.73 -4.12
CA LYS A 50 24.35 -8.09 -4.66
C LYS A 50 23.05 -8.35 -5.46
N PRO A 51 23.11 -9.13 -6.55
CA PRO A 51 21.93 -9.43 -7.36
C PRO A 51 20.86 -10.24 -6.61
N ALA A 52 21.23 -10.96 -5.54
CA ALA A 52 20.28 -11.60 -4.63
C ALA A 52 19.48 -10.58 -3.80
N TYR A 53 20.13 -9.51 -3.34
CA TYR A 53 19.49 -8.43 -2.58
C TYR A 53 18.49 -7.64 -3.45
N LEU A 54 18.83 -7.39 -4.72
CA LEU A 54 17.90 -6.76 -5.66
C LEU A 54 16.65 -7.62 -5.90
N ARG A 55 16.80 -8.94 -5.95
CA ARG A 55 15.67 -9.88 -6.05
C ARG A 55 14.78 -9.87 -4.80
N GLN A 56 15.40 -9.80 -3.62
CA GLN A 56 14.64 -9.63 -2.37
C GLN A 56 13.87 -8.31 -2.33
N LEU A 57 14.51 -7.19 -2.70
CA LEU A 57 13.82 -5.89 -2.76
C LEU A 57 12.61 -5.94 -3.69
N ARG A 58 12.71 -6.61 -4.85
CA ARG A 58 11.56 -6.82 -5.73
C ARG A 58 10.46 -7.64 -5.07
N ALA A 59 10.81 -8.75 -4.42
CA ALA A 59 9.84 -9.60 -3.73
C ALA A 59 9.10 -8.83 -2.61
N ILE A 60 9.83 -8.01 -1.85
CA ILE A 60 9.26 -7.13 -0.83
C ILE A 60 8.31 -6.10 -1.49
N GLY A 61 8.73 -5.49 -2.60
CA GLY A 61 7.87 -4.59 -3.39
C GLY A 61 6.56 -5.25 -3.85
N VAL A 62 6.63 -6.48 -4.36
CA VAL A 62 5.45 -7.26 -4.76
C VAL A 62 4.55 -7.58 -3.56
N GLY A 63 5.12 -7.92 -2.41
CA GLY A 63 4.34 -8.12 -1.17
C GLY A 63 3.61 -6.85 -0.73
N MET A 64 4.25 -5.68 -0.83
CA MET A 64 3.61 -4.39 -0.54
C MET A 64 2.49 -4.07 -1.52
N ILE A 65 2.66 -4.37 -2.82
CA ILE A 65 1.58 -4.23 -3.82
C ILE A 65 0.39 -5.11 -3.45
N ALA A 66 0.64 -6.39 -3.12
CA ALA A 66 -0.42 -7.32 -2.74
C ALA A 66 -1.17 -6.81 -1.51
N ALA A 67 -0.48 -6.46 -0.43
CA ALA A 67 -1.10 -5.99 0.80
C ALA A 67 -1.87 -4.67 0.62
N GLY A 68 -1.26 -3.67 -0.04
CA GLY A 68 -1.90 -2.38 -0.29
C GLY A 68 -3.09 -2.50 -1.25
N GLY A 69 -2.96 -3.33 -2.30
CA GLY A 69 -4.04 -3.61 -3.24
C GLY A 69 -5.22 -4.32 -2.59
N THR A 70 -4.97 -5.34 -1.76
CA THR A 70 -6.03 -6.00 -1.00
C THR A 70 -6.68 -5.06 0.01
N GLY A 71 -5.90 -4.20 0.66
CA GLY A 71 -6.43 -3.21 1.60
C GLY A 71 -7.41 -2.24 0.92
N LEU A 72 -7.05 -1.71 -0.25
CA LEU A 72 -7.93 -0.82 -1.02
C LEU A 72 -9.20 -1.54 -1.52
N LEU A 73 -9.09 -2.77 -2.01
CA LEU A 73 -10.26 -3.55 -2.48
C LEU A 73 -11.25 -3.84 -1.35
N LEU A 74 -10.76 -4.11 -0.14
CA LEU A 74 -11.62 -4.35 1.02
C LEU A 74 -12.32 -3.07 1.48
N GLU A 75 -11.63 -1.92 1.46
CA GLU A 75 -12.25 -0.61 1.73
C GLU A 75 -13.36 -0.29 0.71
N ASP A 76 -13.12 -0.54 -0.58
CA ASP A 76 -14.09 -0.31 -1.67
C ASP A 76 -15.30 -1.25 -1.57
N SER A 77 -15.09 -2.47 -1.08
CA SER A 77 -16.16 -3.44 -0.81
C SER A 77 -17.01 -3.04 0.41
N GLU A 78 -16.40 -2.51 1.48
CA GLU A 78 -17.12 -1.99 2.66
C GLU A 78 -18.01 -0.78 2.27
N GLU A 79 -17.54 0.10 1.38
CA GLU A 79 -18.32 1.25 0.87
C GLU A 79 -19.51 0.77 0.01
N LEU A 80 -19.29 -0.19 -0.90
CA LEU A 80 -20.36 -0.80 -1.71
C LEU A 80 -21.42 -1.56 -0.90
N GLU A 81 -21.01 -2.31 0.13
CA GLU A 81 -21.94 -3.03 1.03
C GLU A 81 -22.80 -2.06 1.86
N THR A 82 -22.24 -0.91 2.22
CA THR A 82 -22.95 0.15 2.95
C THR A 82 -23.98 0.84 2.06
N GLU A 83 -23.65 1.16 0.80
CA GLU A 83 -24.61 1.72 -0.16
C GLU A 83 -25.75 0.73 -0.50
N LEU A 84 -25.44 -0.56 -0.64
CA LEU A 84 -26.44 -1.62 -0.86
C LEU A 84 -27.38 -1.79 0.36
N SER A 85 -26.86 -1.64 1.58
CA SER A 85 -27.68 -1.70 2.80
C SER A 85 -28.58 -0.47 2.96
N GLU A 86 -28.13 0.73 2.58
CA GLU A 86 -28.98 1.93 2.58
C GLU A 86 -30.09 1.85 1.52
N LEU A 87 -29.80 1.28 0.34
CA LEU A 87 -30.81 1.04 -0.70
C LEU A 87 -31.82 -0.05 -0.31
N GLY A 88 -31.38 -1.10 0.38
CA GLY A 88 -32.26 -2.16 0.89
C GLY A 88 -33.12 -1.78 2.11
N GLY A 89 -32.74 -0.71 2.83
CA GLY A 89 -33.49 -0.21 3.99
C GLY A 89 -34.70 0.68 3.62
N ALA A 90 -34.78 1.17 2.39
CA ALA A 90 -35.85 2.06 1.94
C ALA A 90 -37.12 1.32 1.46
N GLU A 91 -37.08 0.01 1.21
CA GLU A 91 -38.23 -0.78 0.77
C GLU A 91 -39.00 -1.46 1.92
N GLY A 92 -38.67 -1.18 3.17
CA GLY A 92 -39.23 -1.85 4.36
C GLY A 92 -40.28 -1.09 5.16
N SER A 93 -40.88 -0.03 4.63
CA SER A 93 -41.90 0.75 5.35
C SER A 93 -43.09 1.13 4.47
N GLU A 94 -43.86 0.15 4.01
CA GLU A 94 -45.26 0.35 3.60
C GLU A 94 -46.01 -0.99 3.62
N ALA A 95 -46.52 -1.36 4.80
CA ALA A 95 -47.71 -2.19 4.97
C ALA A 95 -48.22 -2.01 6.41
N ASP A 96 -49.12 -1.04 6.54
CA ASP A 96 -49.99 -0.79 7.69
C ASP A 96 -51.00 -1.94 7.90
N GLU A 97 -51.51 -2.00 9.15
CA GLU A 97 -52.55 -2.85 9.78
C GLU A 97 -52.19 -4.26 10.29
#